data_AF-A0A536MRA6-F1
#
_entry.id   AF-A0A536MRA6-F1
#
_cell.length_a   1.000
_cell.length_b   1.000
_cell.length_c   1.000
_cell.angle_alpha   90.00
_cell.angle_beta   90.00
_cell.angle_gamma   90.00
#
_symmetry.space_group_name_H-M   'P 1'
#
loop_
_entity.id
_entity.type
_entity.pdbx_description
1 polymer ?
#
loop_
_entity_poly.entity_id
_entity_poly.type
_entity_poly.pdbx_seq_one_letter_code
_entity_poly.pdbx_strand_id
1 'polypeptide(L)'
;MSLIEAKADRCPFPRPFPADFADCPSFEPMSFDATDSQDKPLGTWSTCRHLTTGSDVDNRGRFYPRCALGSPEQRLQNQLRDLVHLQSLPPETTVRPA
;
A
#
# COMPACT_ATOMS: atom_id res chain seq x y z
N MET A 1 0.10 23.50 -15.96
CA MET A 1 0.48 22.34 -15.12
C MET A 1 0.05 22.64 -13.69
N SER A 2 -1.07 22.04 -13.24
CA SER A 2 -1.53 22.24 -11.86
C SER A 2 -0.63 21.48 -10.91
N LEU A 3 0.19 22.23 -10.17
CA LEU A 3 0.90 21.77 -8.99
C LEU A 3 -0.15 21.52 -7.90
N ILE A 4 -0.78 20.35 -7.93
CA ILE A 4 -1.30 19.77 -6.70
C ILE A 4 -0.05 19.59 -5.86
N GLU A 5 0.07 20.33 -4.76
CA GLU A 5 1.10 20.11 -3.77
C GLU A 5 1.03 18.62 -3.41
N ALA A 6 1.96 17.84 -3.98
CA ALA A 6 1.86 16.40 -3.95
C ALA A 6 2.10 16.00 -2.51
N LYS A 7 1.02 15.70 -1.78
CA LYS A 7 1.15 15.21 -0.41
C LYS A 7 2.12 14.03 -0.46
N ALA A 8 3.23 14.11 0.28
CA ALA A 8 4.36 13.21 0.10
C ALA A 8 3.96 11.73 0.29
N ASP A 9 3.01 11.47 1.18
CA ASP A 9 2.46 10.13 1.42
C ASP A 9 1.36 9.70 0.44
N ARG A 10 1.07 10.48 -0.61
CA ARG A 10 0.08 10.12 -1.63
C ARG A 10 0.56 8.89 -2.42
N CYS A 11 -0.32 7.90 -2.57
CA CYS A 11 -0.09 6.79 -3.48
C CYS A 11 -0.18 7.30 -4.94
N PRO A 12 0.89 7.18 -5.75
CA PRO A 12 0.93 7.74 -7.10
C PRO A 12 0.24 6.86 -8.15
N PHE A 13 -0.04 5.59 -7.83
CA PHE A 13 -0.51 4.61 -8.81
C PHE A 13 -2.02 4.73 -9.05
N PRO A 14 -2.47 4.61 -10.31
CA PRO A 14 -3.88 4.63 -10.66
C PRO A 14 -4.59 3.39 -10.11
N ARG A 15 -5.87 3.56 -9.78
CA ARG A 15 -6.76 2.46 -9.39
C ARG A 15 -7.75 2.18 -10.53
N PRO A 16 -8.25 0.95 -10.68
CA PRO A 16 -7.86 -0.25 -9.92
C PRO A 16 -6.43 -0.69 -10.25
N PHE A 17 -5.79 -1.41 -9.33
CA PHE A 17 -4.48 -2.01 -9.62
C PHE A 17 -4.66 -3.18 -10.60
N PRO A 18 -3.81 -3.31 -11.63
CA PRO A 18 -3.84 -4.47 -12.53
C PRO A 18 -3.48 -5.76 -11.78
N ALA A 19 -3.86 -6.91 -12.35
CA ALA A 19 -3.68 -8.21 -11.70
C ALA A 19 -2.21 -8.57 -11.43
N ASP A 20 -1.31 -8.08 -12.27
CA ASP A 20 0.14 -8.28 -12.25
C ASP A 20 0.90 -7.02 -11.77
N PHE A 21 0.23 -6.15 -11.02
CA PHE A 21 0.82 -4.89 -10.54
C PHE A 21 2.09 -5.13 -9.71
N ALA A 22 3.23 -4.64 -10.23
CA ALA A 22 4.55 -4.77 -9.60
C ALA A 22 5.32 -3.44 -9.53
N ASP A 23 4.70 -2.32 -9.90
CA ASP A 23 5.39 -1.01 -9.99
C ASP A 23 5.76 -0.41 -8.63
N CYS A 24 5.18 -0.92 -7.54
CA CYS A 24 5.49 -0.52 -6.17
C CYS A 24 6.17 -1.67 -5.42
N PRO A 25 7.44 -1.53 -5.00
CA PRO A 25 8.14 -2.60 -4.27
C PRO A 25 7.55 -2.88 -2.89
N SER A 26 6.76 -1.96 -2.33
CA SER A 26 6.00 -2.16 -1.08
C SER A 26 4.54 -2.54 -1.34
N PHE A 27 4.19 -3.00 -2.55
CA PHE A 27 2.83 -3.47 -2.81
C PHE A 27 2.60 -4.81 -2.12
N GLU A 28 1.68 -4.84 -1.14
CA GLU A 28 1.18 -6.07 -0.55
C GLU A 28 -0.28 -6.26 -1.00
N PRO A 29 -0.58 -7.20 -1.90
CA PRO A 29 -1.92 -7.37 -2.44
C PRO A 29 -2.90 -7.83 -1.35
N MET A 30 -4.08 -7.21 -1.33
CA MET A 30 -5.22 -7.63 -0.51
C MET A 30 -6.50 -7.55 -1.36
N SER A 31 -7.49 -8.38 -1.04
CA SER A 31 -8.81 -8.31 -1.68
C SER A 31 -9.66 -7.22 -1.03
N PHE A 32 -10.38 -6.48 -1.86
CA PHE A 32 -11.38 -5.50 -1.44
C PHE A 32 -12.71 -5.81 -2.11
N ASP A 33 -13.65 -6.28 -1.30
CA ASP A 33 -15.04 -6.49 -1.70
C ASP A 33 -15.79 -5.16 -1.54
N ALA A 34 -16.18 -4.54 -2.65
CA ALA A 34 -16.99 -3.32 -2.57
C ALA A 34 -18.47 -3.68 -2.56
N THR A 35 -19.21 -3.02 -1.69
CA THR A 35 -20.66 -3.05 -1.63
C THR A 35 -21.24 -1.65 -1.84
N ASP A 36 -22.50 -1.58 -2.28
CA ASP A 36 -23.24 -0.31 -2.29
C ASP A 36 -23.83 0.01 -0.90
N SER A 37 -24.59 1.10 -0.79
CA SER A 37 -25.21 1.52 0.47
C SER A 37 -26.35 0.62 0.95
N GLN A 38 -26.72 -0.40 0.19
CA GLN A 38 -27.69 -1.44 0.57
C GLN A 38 -27.01 -2.79 0.79
N ASP A 39 -25.68 -2.79 1.01
CA ASP A 39 -24.84 -3.98 1.17
C ASP A 39 -24.84 -4.94 -0.04
N LYS A 40 -25.25 -4.46 -1.22
CA LYS A 40 -25.20 -5.27 -2.43
C LYS A 40 -23.77 -5.32 -2.98
N PRO A 41 -23.23 -6.51 -3.31
CA PRO A 41 -21.88 -6.61 -3.87
C PRO A 41 -21.78 -5.93 -5.24
N LEU A 42 -20.78 -5.07 -5.38
CA LEU A 42 -20.40 -4.39 -6.62
C LEU A 42 -19.23 -5.10 -7.32
N GLY A 43 -18.45 -5.89 -6.59
CA GLY A 43 -17.34 -6.67 -7.10
C GLY A 43 -16.21 -6.81 -6.08
N THR A 44 -15.17 -7.55 -6.49
CA THR A 44 -13.93 -7.73 -5.72
C THR A 44 -12.77 -7.23 -6.55
N TRP A 45 -11.92 -6.39 -5.95
CA TRP A 45 -10.71 -5.87 -6.60
C TRP A 45 -9.47 -6.13 -5.76
N SER A 46 -8.33 -6.24 -6.43
CA SER A 46 -7.03 -6.19 -5.74
C SER A 46 -6.70 -4.77 -5.33
N THR A 47 -6.28 -4.59 -4.09
CA THR A 47 -5.76 -3.33 -3.55
C THR A 47 -4.50 -3.58 -2.72
N CYS A 48 -3.86 -2.51 -2.25
CA CYS A 48 -2.67 -2.61 -1.40
C CYS A 48 -3.07 -2.56 0.08
N ARG A 49 -2.49 -3.44 0.91
CA ARG A 49 -2.66 -3.43 2.36
C ARG A 49 -2.32 -2.10 3.03
N HIS A 50 -1.38 -1.36 2.45
CA HIS A 50 -0.94 -0.07 2.97
C HIS A 50 -1.74 1.12 2.44
N LEU A 51 -2.72 0.89 1.55
CA LEU A 51 -3.55 1.97 1.01
C LEU A 51 -4.60 2.37 2.04
N THR A 52 -4.59 3.65 2.42
CA THR A 52 -5.54 4.26 3.34
C THR A 52 -6.05 5.59 2.76
N THR A 53 -7.01 6.21 3.44
CA THR A 53 -7.58 7.50 3.06
C THR A 53 -6.91 8.60 3.86
N GLY A 54 -6.21 9.49 3.16
CA GLY A 54 -5.71 10.73 3.75
C GLY A 54 -6.75 11.85 3.63
N SER A 55 -6.82 12.71 4.64
CA SER A 55 -7.66 13.91 4.63
C SER A 55 -6.81 15.15 4.37
N ASP A 56 -7.27 16.01 3.49
CA ASP A 56 -6.69 17.34 3.32
C ASP A 56 -7.17 18.24 4.48
N VAL A 57 -6.23 18.70 5.30
CA VAL A 57 -6.51 19.53 6.48
C VAL A 57 -6.93 20.94 6.08
N ASP A 58 -6.39 21.44 4.96
CA ASP A 58 -6.66 22.79 4.45
C ASP A 58 -7.97 22.80 3.64
N ASN A 59 -8.31 21.67 3.02
CA ASN A 59 -9.55 21.47 2.27
C ASN A 59 -10.41 20.36 2.88
N ARG A 60 -11.10 20.66 3.99
CA ARG A 60 -12.01 19.70 4.65
C ARG A 60 -12.96 19.04 3.65
N GLY A 61 -13.09 17.72 3.75
CA GLY A 61 -13.91 16.91 2.85
C GLY A 61 -13.20 16.45 1.57
N ARG A 62 -11.98 16.93 1.29
CA ARG A 62 -11.14 16.35 0.25
C ARG A 62 -10.31 15.21 0.82
N PHE A 63 -10.43 14.07 0.14
CA PHE A 63 -9.68 12.88 0.47
C PHE A 63 -8.70 12.54 -0.65
N TYR A 64 -7.59 11.90 -0.29
CA TYR A 64 -6.61 11.41 -1.26
C TYR A 64 -6.15 10.01 -0.89
N PRO A 65 -5.68 9.21 -1.87
CA PRO A 65 -5.12 7.90 -1.60
C PRO A 65 -3.78 8.07 -0.88
N ARG A 66 -3.72 7.66 0.38
CA ARG A 66 -2.53 7.77 1.24
C ARG A 66 -1.87 6.40 1.41
N CYS A 67 -0.55 6.36 1.41
CA CYS A 67 0.21 5.19 1.80
C CYS A 67 0.50 5.26 3.30
N ALA A 68 0.09 4.25 4.06
CA ALA A 68 0.35 4.16 5.49
C ALA A 68 1.85 4.09 5.83
N LEU A 69 2.69 3.67 4.87
CA LEU A 69 4.15 3.66 4.99
C LEU A 69 4.78 5.07 4.87
N GLY A 70 4.01 6.07 4.46
CA GLY A 70 4.45 7.46 4.37
C GLY A 70 5.02 7.86 3.01
N SER A 71 5.97 8.79 3.02
CA SER A 71 6.60 9.39 1.84
C SER A 71 7.41 8.39 1.00
N PRO A 72 7.86 8.75 -0.23
CA PRO A 72 8.78 7.91 -0.99
C PRO A 72 10.04 7.52 -0.20
N GLU A 73 10.60 8.46 0.57
CA GLU A 73 11.79 8.24 1.40
C GLU A 73 11.50 7.26 2.54
N GLN A 74 10.35 7.40 3.22
CA GLN A 74 9.95 6.48 4.29
C GLN A 74 9.68 5.06 3.76
N ARG A 75 9.09 4.94 2.56
CA ARG A 75 8.92 3.64 1.88
C ARG A 75 10.26 2.98 1.58
N LEU A 76 11.22 3.73 1.03
CA LEU A 76 12.56 3.22 0.77
C LEU A 76 13.26 2.80 2.06
N GLN A 77 13.18 3.60 3.12
CA GLN A 77 13.77 3.26 4.42
C GLN A 77 13.20 1.98 5.01
N ASN A 78 11.88 1.76 4.91
CA ASN A 78 11.25 0.53 5.37
C ASN A 78 11.74 -0.68 4.56
N GLN A 79 11.80 -0.57 3.22
CA GLN A 79 12.33 -1.62 2.35
C GLN A 79 13.78 -2.00 2.73
N LEU A 80 14.64 -0.99 2.94
CA LEU A 80 16.02 -1.22 3.35
C LEU A 80 16.10 -1.91 4.72
N ARG A 81 15.24 -1.52 5.68
CA ARG A 81 15.17 -2.16 6.99
C ARG A 81 14.76 -3.63 6.85
N ASP A 82 13.77 -3.93 6.02
CA ASP A 82 13.30 -5.30 5.80
C ASP A 82 14.39 -6.17 5.18
N LEU A 83 15.13 -5.65 4.19
CA LEU A 83 16.27 -6.35 3.60
C LEU A 83 17.37 -6.67 4.62
N VAL A 84 17.74 -5.70 5.44
CA VAL A 84 18.75 -5.92 6.50
C VAL A 84 18.25 -6.94 7.52
N HIS A 85 16.96 -6.91 7.87
CA HIS A 85 16.37 -7.88 8.78
C HIS A 85 16.46 -9.30 8.22
N LEU A 86 16.10 -9.50 6.94
CA LEU A 86 16.17 -10.80 6.27
C LEU A 86 17.60 -11.37 6.23
N GLN A 87 18.60 -10.51 6.00
CA GLN A 87 20.02 -10.93 6.02
C GLN A 87 20.51 -11.33 7.41
N SER A 88 19.85 -10.85 8.46
CA SER A 88 20.21 -11.10 9.85
C SER A 88 19.54 -12.36 10.42
N LEU A 89 18.62 -12.98 9.68
CA LEU A 89 17.96 -14.22 10.11
C LEU A 89 18.97 -15.38 10.10
N PRO A 90 19.09 -16.17 11.18
CA PRO A 90 19.88 -17.38 11.15
C PRO A 90 19.32 -18.34 10.09
N PRO A 91 20.17 -19.15 9.42
CA PRO A 91 19.68 -20.12 8.46
C PRO A 91 18.65 -21.03 9.13
N GLU A 92 17.47 -21.17 8.51
CA GLU A 92 16.41 -22.07 8.96
C GLU A 92 17.02 -23.45 9.19
N THR A 93 17.13 -23.86 10.45
CA THR A 93 17.50 -25.22 10.81
C THR A 93 16.24 -26.05 10.65
N THR A 94 16.02 -26.57 9.44
CA THR A 94 14.99 -27.57 9.18
C THR A 94 15.37 -28.85 9.93
N VAL A 95 15.09 -28.91 11.23
CA VAL A 95 15.15 -30.14 12.01
C VAL A 95 13.94 -30.96 11.58
N ARG A 96 14.14 -31.87 10.62
CA ARG A 96 13.16 -32.91 10.30
C ARG A 96 12.91 -33.75 11.57
N PRO A 97 11.66 -33.91 12.03
CA PRO A 97 11.37 -34.89 13.07
C PRO A 97 11.62 -36.30 12.51
N ALA A 98 12.26 -37.14 13.33
CA ALA A 98 12.59 -38.53 13.04
C ALA A 98 11.38 -39.46 13.12
#